data_AF-A0A1Y4RKC7-F1
#
_entry.id   AF-A0A1Y4RKC7-F1
#
_cell.length_a   1.000
_cell.length_b   1.000
_cell.length_c   1.000
_cell.angle_alpha   90.00
_cell.angle_beta   90.00
_cell.angle_gamma   90.00
#
_symmetry.space_group_name_H-M   'P 1'
#
loop_
_entity.id
_entity.type
_entity.pdbx_description
1 polymer ?
#
loop_
_entity_poly.entity_id
_entity_poly.type
_entity_poly.pdbx_seq_one_letter_code
_entity_poly.pdbx_strand_id
1 'polypeptide(L)'
;MEKIPYIVKKRMRLEGIRGRVNLPYGTEVEAVDGMIIHKGAAVCAVTSRNAHQYLARNDDGKGLERGALTMAITSTLEKRDKGYQDRWDLVWEDETSQKYRHPDHEDFFLWGHAFYEAPVEDLQHIADLIGVRR
;
A
#
# COMPACT_ATOMS: atom_id res chain seq x y z
N MET A 1 16.13 -12.80 -14.03
CA MET A 1 14.79 -12.44 -13.52
C MET A 1 15.00 -11.26 -12.60
N GLU A 2 14.26 -10.19 -12.83
CA GLU A 2 14.37 -8.99 -12.00
C GLU A 2 13.78 -9.28 -10.61
N LYS A 3 14.53 -8.92 -9.58
CA LYS A 3 14.11 -9.04 -8.18
C LYS A 3 13.82 -7.64 -7.68
N ILE A 4 12.59 -7.39 -7.27
CA ILE A 4 12.21 -6.09 -6.73
C ILE A 4 12.17 -6.22 -5.20
N PRO A 5 12.97 -5.43 -4.45
CA PRO A 5 12.94 -5.44 -3.00
C PRO A 5 11.59 -4.93 -2.46
N TYR A 6 11.11 -5.58 -1.41
CA TYR A 6 9.94 -5.19 -0.62
C TYR A 6 10.28 -5.28 0.87
N ILE A 7 9.55 -4.56 1.70
CA ILE A 7 9.70 -4.55 3.14
C ILE A 7 8.37 -4.74 3.85
N VAL A 8 8.39 -5.43 4.98
CA VAL A 8 7.21 -5.64 5.83
C VAL A 8 6.91 -4.37 6.61
N LYS A 9 5.90 -3.60 6.16
CA LYS A 9 5.41 -2.37 6.82
C LYS A 9 4.46 -2.61 8.00
N LYS A 10 3.93 -3.82 8.12
CA LYS A 10 3.09 -4.26 9.24
C LYS A 10 3.35 -5.74 9.46
N ARG A 11 3.50 -6.17 10.72
CA ARG A 11 3.77 -7.59 11.03
C ARG A 11 2.75 -8.49 10.32
N MET A 12 3.26 -9.38 9.47
CA MET A 12 2.45 -10.25 8.63
C MET A 12 2.26 -11.59 9.33
N ARG A 13 1.02 -11.92 9.70
CA ARG A 13 0.63 -13.20 10.29
C ARG A 13 -0.61 -13.72 9.58
N LEU A 14 -0.43 -14.63 8.64
CA LEU A 14 -1.53 -15.15 7.81
C LEU A 14 -1.19 -16.51 7.19
N GLU A 15 -2.18 -17.15 6.59
CA GLU A 15 -1.98 -18.31 5.72
C GLU A 15 -1.54 -17.84 4.33
N GLY A 16 -0.27 -18.07 3.99
CA GLY A 16 0.27 -17.82 2.66
C GLY A 16 0.05 -19.00 1.73
N ILE A 17 0.54 -18.89 0.49
CA ILE A 17 0.35 -19.93 -0.55
C ILE A 17 0.92 -21.29 -0.12
N ARG A 18 2.05 -21.30 0.59
CA ARG A 18 2.72 -22.52 1.07
C ARG A 18 2.56 -22.75 2.58
N GLY A 19 1.54 -22.15 3.20
CA GLY A 19 1.22 -22.30 4.61
C GLY A 19 1.49 -21.05 5.44
N ARG A 20 1.55 -21.20 6.76
CA ARG A 20 1.64 -20.09 7.72
C ARG A 20 2.87 -19.23 7.51
N VAL A 21 2.62 -17.93 7.41
CA VAL A 21 3.64 -16.87 7.30
C VAL A 21 3.59 -16.01 8.55
N ASN A 22 4.76 -15.78 9.17
CA ASN A 22 4.95 -14.90 10.32
C ASN A 22 6.18 -14.04 10.08
N LEU A 23 6.02 -12.92 9.40
CA LEU A 23 7.11 -11.99 9.09
C LEU A 23 7.08 -10.80 10.05
N PRO A 24 8.16 -10.56 10.82
CA PRO A 24 8.33 -9.34 11.61
C PRO A 24 8.29 -8.07 10.76
N TYR A 25 7.89 -6.96 11.37
CA TYR A 25 8.06 -5.63 10.79
C TYR A 25 9.53 -5.38 10.41
N GLY A 26 9.75 -4.70 9.28
CA GLY A 26 11.09 -4.41 8.75
C GLY A 26 11.79 -5.60 8.10
N THR A 27 11.14 -6.77 8.00
CA THR A 27 11.72 -7.91 7.26
C THR A 27 11.74 -7.59 5.77
N GLU A 28 12.90 -7.75 5.14
CA GLU A 28 13.04 -7.64 3.69
C GLU A 28 12.60 -8.94 3.00
N VAL A 29 11.89 -8.78 1.89
CA VAL A 29 11.44 -9.85 1.01
C VAL A 29 11.62 -9.40 -0.45
N GLU A 30 11.56 -10.34 -1.38
CA GLU A 30 11.76 -10.04 -2.80
C GLU A 30 10.49 -10.39 -3.58
N ALA A 31 10.12 -9.56 -4.55
CA ALA A 31 9.17 -9.93 -5.57
C ALA A 31 9.90 -10.53 -6.78
N VAL A 32 9.43 -11.68 -7.25
CA VAL A 32 9.90 -12.38 -8.46
C VAL A 32 8.67 -12.79 -9.26
N ASP A 33 8.60 -12.39 -10.52
CA ASP A 33 7.48 -12.67 -11.44
C ASP A 33 6.10 -12.38 -10.82
N GLY A 34 5.96 -11.21 -10.17
CA GLY A 34 4.71 -10.79 -9.53
C GLY A 34 4.36 -11.51 -8.23
N MET A 35 5.26 -12.34 -7.69
CA MET A 35 5.07 -13.08 -6.45
C MET A 35 6.06 -12.63 -5.37
N ILE A 36 5.56 -12.38 -4.16
CA ILE A 36 6.40 -12.18 -2.99
C ILE A 36 7.00 -13.51 -2.57
N ILE A 37 8.32 -13.57 -2.53
CA ILE A 37 9.11 -14.73 -2.14
C ILE A 37 9.79 -14.45 -0.80
N HIS A 38 9.66 -15.40 0.13
CA HIS A 38 10.41 -15.40 1.39
C HIS A 38 11.06 -16.77 1.59
N LYS A 39 12.38 -16.81 1.79
CA LYS A 39 13.15 -18.05 1.99
C LYS A 39 12.87 -19.13 0.93
N GLY A 40 12.74 -18.72 -0.34
CA GLY A 40 12.49 -19.63 -1.47
C GLY A 40 11.04 -20.13 -1.59
N ALA A 41 10.11 -19.65 -0.76
CA ALA A 41 8.69 -19.98 -0.84
C ALA A 41 7.86 -18.76 -1.25
N ALA A 42 6.91 -18.99 -2.18
CA ALA A 42 5.92 -17.98 -2.54
C ALA A 42 4.96 -17.73 -1.36
N VAL A 43 4.77 -16.46 -1.02
CA VAL A 43 3.92 -15.99 0.08
C VAL A 43 2.55 -15.55 -0.46
N CYS A 44 2.54 -14.57 -1.37
CA CYS A 44 1.34 -14.01 -2.02
C CYS A 44 1.73 -13.24 -3.29
N ALA A 45 0.76 -12.88 -4.14
CA ALA A 45 0.98 -12.02 -5.29
C ALA A 45 1.17 -10.54 -4.87
N VAL A 46 1.99 -9.78 -5.61
CA VAL A 46 2.28 -8.35 -5.33
C VAL A 46 1.05 -7.46 -5.40
N THR A 47 0.08 -7.81 -6.24
CA THR A 47 -1.20 -7.08 -6.40
C THR A 47 -2.28 -7.53 -5.42
N SER A 48 -1.99 -8.50 -4.56
CA SER A 48 -2.98 -9.03 -3.62
C SER A 48 -3.24 -8.07 -2.47
N ARG A 49 -4.44 -8.15 -1.88
CA ARG A 49 -4.80 -7.43 -0.65
C ARG A 49 -3.79 -7.70 0.49
N ASN A 50 -3.26 -8.92 0.58
CA ASN A 50 -2.23 -9.26 1.57
C ASN A 50 -0.95 -8.46 1.35
N ALA A 51 -0.48 -8.33 0.11
CA ALA A 51 0.69 -7.51 -0.19
C ALA A 51 0.42 -6.04 0.14
N HIS A 52 -0.70 -5.47 -0.31
CA HIS A 52 -1.08 -4.09 -0.02
C HIS A 52 -1.18 -3.79 1.48
N GLN A 53 -1.66 -4.75 2.27
CA GLN A 53 -1.84 -4.58 3.72
C GLN A 53 -0.51 -4.68 4.51
N TYR A 54 0.38 -5.58 4.13
CA TYR A 54 1.54 -5.94 4.96
C TYR A 54 2.89 -5.52 4.39
N LEU A 55 2.98 -5.24 3.09
CA LEU A 55 4.22 -5.00 2.38
C LEU A 55 4.21 -3.63 1.69
N ALA A 56 5.40 -3.12 1.44
CA ALA A 56 5.64 -1.98 0.55
C ALA A 56 6.87 -2.29 -0.28
N ARG A 57 6.85 -1.89 -1.56
CA ARG A 57 8.06 -1.90 -2.38
C ARG A 57 9.17 -1.09 -1.72
N ASN A 58 10.43 -1.43 -1.98
CA ASN A 58 11.59 -0.87 -1.29
C ASN A 58 12.83 -0.76 -2.19
N ASP A 59 12.66 -0.69 -3.51
CA ASP A 59 13.77 -0.55 -4.47
C ASP A 59 14.51 0.80 -4.38
N ASP A 60 13.85 1.83 -3.85
CA ASP A 60 14.40 3.15 -3.55
C ASP A 60 14.77 3.35 -2.07
N GLY A 61 14.66 2.31 -1.24
CA GLY A 61 14.94 2.37 0.20
C GLY A 61 13.87 3.09 1.04
N LYS A 62 12.75 3.53 0.44
CA LYS A 62 11.68 4.28 1.12
C LYS A 62 10.48 3.42 1.52
N GLY A 63 10.61 2.09 1.54
CA GLY A 63 9.47 1.19 1.73
C GLY A 63 8.78 1.34 3.09
N LEU A 64 9.51 1.67 4.17
CA LEU A 64 8.89 1.92 5.47
C LEU A 64 8.07 3.21 5.48
N GLU A 65 8.58 4.27 4.87
CA GLU A 65 7.90 5.56 4.74
C GLU A 65 6.66 5.45 3.85
N ARG A 66 6.81 4.84 2.66
CA ARG A 66 5.70 4.48 1.77
C ARG A 66 4.64 3.66 2.49
N GLY A 67 5.09 2.68 3.27
CA GLY A 67 4.21 1.84 4.05
C GLY A 67 3.42 2.59 5.11
N ALA A 68 4.08 3.49 5.85
CA ALA A 68 3.44 4.33 6.85
C ALA A 68 2.41 5.27 6.23
N LEU A 69 2.76 5.96 5.14
CA LEU A 69 1.86 6.88 4.44
C LEU A 69 0.63 6.17 3.88
N THR A 70 0.81 5.05 3.16
CA THR A 70 -0.33 4.28 2.61
C THR A 70 -1.29 3.81 3.71
N MET A 71 -0.76 3.36 4.85
CA MET A 71 -1.56 2.96 6.01
C MET A 71 -2.27 4.16 6.67
N ALA A 72 -1.60 5.30 6.79
CA ALA A 72 -2.17 6.48 7.42
C ALA A 72 -3.27 7.12 6.56
N ILE A 73 -3.06 7.19 5.25
CA ILE A 73 -4.05 7.68 4.28
C ILE A 73 -5.31 6.80 4.31
N THR A 74 -5.14 5.48 4.15
CA THR A 74 -6.28 4.53 4.15
C THR A 74 -7.05 4.58 5.47
N SER A 75 -6.36 4.51 6.61
CA SER A 75 -7.00 4.59 7.93
C SER A 75 -7.71 5.93 8.17
N THR A 76 -7.19 7.03 7.62
CA THR A 76 -7.80 8.35 7.74
C THR A 76 -9.09 8.41 6.92
N LEU A 77 -9.05 7.97 5.66
CA LEU A 77 -10.22 7.96 4.76
C LEU A 77 -11.33 7.00 5.22
N GLU A 78 -10.98 5.87 5.84
CA GLU A 78 -11.95 4.89 6.34
C GLU A 78 -12.72 5.37 7.58
N LYS A 79 -12.23 6.41 8.28
CA LYS A 79 -12.81 6.88 9.53
C LYS A 79 -14.20 7.52 9.32
N ARG A 80 -15.24 6.88 9.84
CA ARG A 80 -16.65 7.33 9.72
C ARG A 80 -17.00 8.41 10.76
N ASP A 81 -16.44 9.61 10.61
CA ASP A 81 -16.78 10.79 11.42
C ASP A 81 -17.40 11.92 10.57
N LYS A 82 -17.65 13.09 11.17
CA LYS A 82 -18.30 14.22 10.50
C LYS A 82 -17.54 14.70 9.25
N GLY A 83 -16.21 14.52 9.20
CA GLY A 83 -15.38 14.88 8.05
C GLY A 83 -15.11 13.69 7.13
N TYR A 84 -15.89 12.61 7.20
CA TYR A 84 -15.72 11.46 6.30
C TYR A 84 -15.89 11.87 4.83
N GLN A 85 -17.01 12.52 4.48
CA GLN A 85 -17.29 12.88 3.09
C GLN A 85 -16.30 13.93 2.58
N ASP A 86 -16.06 14.99 3.35
CA ASP A 86 -15.11 16.06 2.99
C ASP A 86 -13.73 15.53 2.58
N ARG A 87 -13.21 14.52 3.29
CA ARG A 87 -11.90 13.91 2.95
C ARG A 87 -11.94 13.12 1.64
N TRP A 88 -13.05 12.44 1.35
CA TRP A 88 -13.21 11.74 0.08
C TRP A 88 -13.42 12.72 -1.07
N ASP A 89 -14.14 13.82 -0.85
CA ASP A 89 -14.33 14.87 -1.86
C ASP A 89 -12.98 15.50 -2.24
N LEU A 90 -12.10 15.76 -1.26
CA LEU A 90 -10.73 16.24 -1.53
C LEU A 90 -9.93 15.26 -2.40
N VAL A 91 -9.97 13.96 -2.08
CA VAL A 91 -9.29 12.92 -2.89
C VAL A 91 -9.88 12.80 -4.29
N TRP A 92 -11.18 13.04 -4.42
CA TRP A 92 -11.87 12.98 -5.71
C TRP A 92 -11.45 14.13 -6.62
N GLU A 93 -11.34 15.34 -6.11
CA GLU A 93 -10.99 16.53 -6.90
C GLU A 93 -9.48 16.69 -7.15
N ASP A 94 -8.63 15.94 -6.43
CA ASP A 94 -7.17 16.06 -6.54
C ASP A 94 -6.57 15.28 -7.72
N GLU A 95 -5.89 15.99 -8.62
CA GLU A 95 -5.26 15.42 -9.81
C GLU A 95 -4.21 14.35 -9.47
N THR A 96 -3.46 14.52 -8.37
CA THR A 96 -2.44 13.54 -7.96
C THR A 96 -3.10 12.24 -7.50
N SER A 97 -4.17 12.32 -6.72
CA SER A 97 -4.96 11.18 -6.24
C SER A 97 -5.57 10.41 -7.40
N GLN A 98 -6.09 11.10 -8.42
CA GLN A 98 -6.72 10.46 -9.58
C GLN A 98 -5.76 9.54 -10.37
N LYS A 99 -4.45 9.80 -10.36
CA LYS A 99 -3.44 8.91 -10.99
C LYS A 99 -3.46 7.48 -10.42
N TYR A 100 -3.92 7.34 -9.17
CA TYR A 100 -3.86 6.09 -8.42
C TYR A 100 -5.22 5.43 -8.23
N ARG A 101 -6.27 6.00 -8.85
CA ARG A 101 -7.61 5.44 -8.84
C ARG A 101 -7.64 4.13 -9.63
N HIS A 102 -8.41 3.17 -9.14
CA HIS A 102 -8.64 1.91 -9.84
C HIS A 102 -9.46 2.17 -11.13
N PRO A 103 -8.99 1.73 -12.31
CA PRO A 103 -9.62 2.08 -13.59
C PRO A 103 -11.02 1.47 -13.76
N ASP A 104 -11.25 0.26 -13.24
CA ASP A 104 -12.51 -0.46 -13.47
C ASP A 104 -13.70 -0.01 -12.58
N HIS A 105 -13.55 1.06 -11.81
CA HIS A 105 -14.57 1.53 -10.85
C HIS A 105 -14.80 3.05 -10.98
N GLU A 106 -15.72 3.42 -11.87
CA GLU A 106 -16.07 4.82 -12.16
C GLU A 106 -17.06 5.42 -11.14
N ASP A 107 -17.87 4.59 -10.49
CA ASP A 107 -18.92 5.06 -9.56
C ASP A 107 -18.43 5.30 -8.12
N PHE A 108 -17.25 4.75 -7.76
CA PHE A 108 -16.69 4.88 -6.43
C PHE A 108 -15.16 4.90 -6.48
N PHE A 109 -14.55 5.60 -5.52
CA PHE A 109 -13.10 5.73 -5.47
C PHE A 109 -12.51 4.49 -4.79
N LEU A 110 -11.69 3.75 -5.53
CA LEU A 110 -10.81 2.74 -4.96
C LEU A 110 -9.36 3.04 -5.33
N TRP A 111 -8.46 2.82 -4.40
CA TRP A 111 -7.03 2.80 -4.67
C TRP A 111 -6.67 1.57 -5.51
N GLY A 112 -6.06 1.80 -6.68
CA GLY A 112 -5.45 0.76 -7.48
C GLY A 112 -4.12 0.28 -6.90
N HIS A 113 -3.52 -0.75 -7.51
CA HIS A 113 -2.20 -1.23 -7.08
C HIS A 113 -1.14 -0.11 -7.11
N ALA A 114 -1.21 0.79 -8.09
CA ALA A 114 -0.29 1.91 -8.25
C ALA A 114 -0.20 2.80 -7.00
N PHE A 115 -1.30 2.96 -6.23
CA PHE A 115 -1.28 3.71 -4.97
C PHE A 115 -0.26 3.13 -3.97
N TYR A 116 -0.22 1.80 -3.84
CA TYR A 116 0.67 1.12 -2.87
C TYR A 116 2.14 1.12 -3.30
N GLU A 117 2.38 1.43 -4.57
CA GLU A 117 3.68 1.50 -5.22
C GLU A 117 4.11 2.95 -5.50
N ALA A 118 3.28 3.93 -5.09
CA ALA A 118 3.47 5.33 -5.44
C ALA A 118 4.77 5.91 -4.86
N PRO A 119 5.36 6.90 -5.55
CA PRO A 119 6.41 7.74 -4.98
C PRO A 119 5.96 8.33 -3.64
N VAL A 120 6.90 8.45 -2.70
CA VAL A 120 6.62 8.99 -1.36
C VAL A 120 6.12 10.43 -1.43
N GLU A 121 6.60 11.19 -2.42
CA GLU A 121 6.25 12.60 -2.63
C GLU A 121 4.75 12.75 -2.91
N ASP A 122 4.20 11.91 -3.79
CA ASP A 122 2.78 11.88 -4.10
C ASP A 122 1.94 11.42 -2.89
N LEU A 123 2.43 10.40 -2.17
CA LEU A 123 1.77 9.95 -0.95
C LEU A 123 1.77 11.03 0.14
N GLN A 124 2.84 11.81 0.25
CA GLN A 124 2.93 12.90 1.22
C GLN A 124 1.96 14.03 0.86
N HIS A 125 1.84 14.37 -0.42
CA HIS A 125 0.84 15.30 -0.93
C HIS A 125 -0.58 14.86 -0.55
N ILE A 126 -0.93 13.60 -0.85
CA ILE A 126 -2.26 13.04 -0.52
C ILE A 126 -2.49 13.04 1.00
N ALA A 127 -1.48 12.68 1.79
CA ALA A 127 -1.58 12.69 3.24
C ALA A 127 -1.83 14.10 3.80
N ASP A 128 -1.13 15.11 3.27
CA ASP A 128 -1.30 16.51 3.68
C ASP A 128 -2.67 17.05 3.24
N LEU A 129 -3.11 16.71 2.02
CA LEU A 129 -4.42 17.08 1.46
C LEU A 129 -5.57 16.70 2.41
N ILE A 130 -5.59 15.47 2.93
CA ILE A 130 -6.67 14.98 3.80
C ILE A 130 -6.42 15.22 5.30
N GLY A 131 -5.34 15.93 5.65
CA GLY A 131 -4.99 16.25 7.02
C GLY A 131 -4.59 15.05 7.87
N VAL A 132 -3.83 14.10 7.31
CA VAL A 132 -3.23 13.00 8.08
C VAL A 132 -2.37 13.59 9.20
N ARG A 133 -2.68 13.24 10.45
CA ARG A 133 -1.86 13.65 11.60
C ARG A 133 -0.57 12.81 11.61
N ARG A 134 0.57 13.48 11.53
CA ARG A 134 1.91 12.88 11.61
C ARG A 134 2.27 12.53 13.06
#